data_AF-A0A969DCY6-F1
#
_entry.id   AF-A0A969DCY6-F1
#
_cell.length_a   1.000
_cell.length_b   1.000
_cell.length_c   1.000
_cell.angle_alpha   90.00
_cell.angle_beta   90.00
_cell.angle_gamma   90.00
#
_symmetry.space_group_name_H-M   'P 1'
#
loop_
_entity.id
_entity.type
_entity.pdbx_description
1 polymer ?
#
loop_
_entity_poly.entity_id
_entity_poly.type
_entity_poly.pdbx_seq_one_letter_code
_entity_poly.pdbx_strand_id
1 'polypeptide(L)'
;MTKKFSISRATTSRKLVHFAKAAFTSVIALSVFINPTIAADPFPRTQPRDIGDNTEAAFKAIFEKGNYQTGQKYLEQAISKEPNEPLAYAMQASLAYLNQDSATLESYSAKTLNTAQKLISSDPLRGNLYAAVGHFLEGAVILTREGTVSGAPKALSRLREVYKHLDKAEAISPEDPELNLIKGYMDLMLAVNLPFTNPQQAIERLEKNAGPEYLVNRGIAIAYRDLKNYPQALVYVDRALKIAPDNPELYYLKAQILREQAKKQQDPQMMQQALTLFNQALAKKSQLPASLVKQIESEQQRTTQNLK
;
A
#
# COMPACT_ATOMS: atom_id res chain seq x y z
N MET A 1 31.26 5.75 -86.30
CA MET A 1 30.52 5.68 -87.60
C MET A 1 29.37 4.69 -87.44
N THR A 2 28.36 4.76 -88.34
CA THR A 2 27.25 3.78 -88.52
C THR A 2 26.34 3.55 -87.31
N LYS A 3 25.06 3.99 -87.33
CA LYS A 3 23.88 3.32 -87.96
C LYS A 3 23.54 1.98 -87.28
N LYS A 4 22.30 1.66 -86.91
CA LYS A 4 20.99 2.21 -87.34
C LYS A 4 19.87 1.80 -86.36
N PHE A 5 18.82 2.62 -86.26
CA PHE A 5 17.49 2.18 -85.78
C PHE A 5 16.83 1.20 -86.76
N SER A 6 15.95 0.32 -86.28
CA SER A 6 14.70 -0.13 -86.95
C SER A 6 13.87 -1.00 -85.98
N ILE A 7 12.81 -0.49 -85.34
CA ILE A 7 11.38 -0.67 -85.73
C ILE A 7 10.93 -2.14 -85.58
N SER A 8 10.17 -2.53 -84.54
CA SER A 8 8.77 -2.19 -84.22
C SER A 8 7.71 -2.96 -85.03
N ARG A 9 6.95 -3.80 -84.33
CA ARG A 9 5.47 -3.83 -84.25
C ARG A 9 5.10 -4.76 -83.08
N ALA A 10 4.28 -4.40 -82.08
CA ALA A 10 2.94 -3.81 -82.09
C ALA A 10 1.94 -4.77 -82.77
N THR A 11 0.76 -5.09 -82.24
CA THR A 11 -0.09 -4.53 -81.15
C THR A 11 -0.74 -5.71 -80.36
N THR A 12 -1.63 -5.60 -79.36
CA THR A 12 -2.71 -4.62 -79.11
C THR A 12 -3.31 -4.82 -77.70
N SER A 13 -3.91 -3.76 -77.14
CA SER A 13 -5.20 -3.76 -76.40
C SER A 13 -5.45 -4.83 -75.29
N ARG A 14 -5.86 -4.49 -74.06
CA ARG A 14 -6.47 -3.25 -73.54
C ARG A 14 -6.28 -3.14 -72.03
N LYS A 15 -6.47 -1.91 -71.52
CA LYS A 15 -6.58 -1.56 -70.10
C LYS A 15 -7.57 -2.49 -69.35
N LEU A 16 -7.19 -2.98 -68.17
CA LEU A 16 -7.80 -2.53 -66.91
C LEU A 16 -6.92 -2.90 -65.72
N VAL A 17 -6.60 -1.92 -64.87
CA VAL A 17 -6.06 -2.17 -63.52
C VAL A 17 -7.25 -2.39 -62.61
N HIS A 18 -7.37 -3.55 -61.97
CA HIS A 18 -8.10 -3.71 -60.70
C HIS A 18 -7.48 -4.84 -59.86
N PHE A 19 -7.40 -4.59 -58.56
CA PHE A 19 -6.85 -5.50 -57.54
C PHE A 19 -7.76 -6.71 -57.32
N ALA A 20 -7.18 -7.90 -57.14
CA ALA A 20 -7.63 -8.89 -56.14
C ALA A 20 -6.67 -10.10 -56.01
N LYS A 21 -6.12 -10.30 -54.80
CA LYS A 21 -5.67 -11.61 -54.22
C LYS A 21 -4.54 -12.37 -54.98
N ALA A 22 -3.75 -13.26 -54.39
CA ALA A 22 -3.22 -13.46 -53.04
C ALA A 22 -2.15 -14.58 -53.13
N ALA A 23 -1.11 -14.69 -52.29
CA ALA A 23 -0.39 -13.75 -51.43
C ALA A 23 0.85 -14.51 -50.88
N PHE A 24 1.92 -13.82 -50.43
CA PHE A 24 2.83 -14.40 -49.42
C PHE A 24 3.36 -13.35 -48.45
N THR A 25 3.11 -13.61 -47.17
CA THR A 25 3.26 -12.65 -46.08
C THR A 25 4.58 -12.84 -45.36
N SER A 26 5.52 -11.92 -45.56
CA SER A 26 6.63 -11.70 -44.62
C SER A 26 6.13 -10.85 -43.45
N VAL A 27 5.32 -11.45 -42.57
CA VAL A 27 5.10 -10.87 -41.24
C VAL A 27 6.43 -10.96 -40.52
N ILE A 28 7.17 -9.84 -40.49
CA ILE A 28 8.15 -9.63 -39.43
C ILE A 28 7.32 -9.59 -38.15
N ALA A 29 7.30 -10.72 -37.44
CA ALA A 29 6.75 -10.76 -36.11
C ALA A 29 7.54 -9.74 -35.29
N LEU A 30 6.90 -8.64 -34.90
CA LEU A 30 7.31 -7.99 -33.67
C LEU A 30 7.03 -9.00 -32.57
N SER A 31 8.04 -9.82 -32.28
CA SER A 31 8.25 -10.41 -30.99
C SER A 31 8.46 -9.28 -29.99
N VAL A 32 7.36 -8.59 -29.66
CA VAL A 32 7.20 -8.00 -28.34
C VAL A 32 7.35 -9.18 -27.41
N PHE A 33 8.57 -9.36 -26.91
CA PHE A 33 8.77 -10.07 -25.67
C PHE A 33 7.98 -9.25 -24.65
N ILE A 34 6.72 -9.67 -24.46
CA ILE A 34 6.02 -9.45 -23.21
C ILE A 34 6.86 -10.23 -22.22
N ASN A 35 7.91 -9.59 -21.71
CA ASN A 35 8.50 -10.01 -20.46
C ASN A 35 7.30 -10.14 -19.52
N PRO A 36 7.07 -11.31 -18.89
CA PRO A 36 6.06 -11.39 -17.85
C PRO A 36 6.40 -10.26 -16.89
N THR A 37 5.42 -9.39 -16.62
CA THR A 37 5.64 -8.21 -15.79
C THR A 37 5.83 -8.69 -14.35
N ILE A 38 7.06 -9.08 -14.00
CA ILE A 38 7.52 -9.32 -12.62
C ILE A 38 7.65 -7.94 -11.95
N ALA A 39 6.51 -7.27 -11.87
CA ALA A 39 6.28 -5.92 -11.38
C ALA A 39 5.02 -5.92 -10.49
N ALA A 40 4.75 -7.07 -9.85
CA ALA A 40 3.80 -7.23 -8.77
C ALA A 40 4.57 -7.12 -7.44
N ASP A 41 5.26 -6.00 -7.22
CA ASP A 41 5.92 -5.70 -5.94
C ASP A 41 5.82 -4.19 -5.65
N PRO A 42 5.02 -3.76 -4.65
CA PRO A 42 4.91 -2.35 -4.30
C PRO A 42 6.14 -1.84 -3.53
N PHE A 43 7.10 -2.70 -3.17
CA PHE A 43 8.28 -2.35 -2.41
C PHE A 43 9.51 -2.16 -3.32
N PRO A 44 10.26 -1.05 -3.21
CA PRO A 44 11.39 -0.77 -4.10
C PRO A 44 12.62 -1.63 -3.75
N ARG A 45 12.74 -2.82 -4.36
CA ARG A 45 13.88 -3.74 -4.19
C ARG A 45 14.52 -4.12 -5.52
N THR A 46 15.81 -4.50 -5.48
CA THR A 46 16.62 -4.82 -6.67
C THR A 46 16.15 -6.06 -7.42
N GLN A 47 15.53 -7.00 -6.71
CA GLN A 47 14.82 -8.15 -7.26
C GLN A 47 13.37 -8.08 -6.77
N PRO A 48 12.42 -7.60 -7.60
CA PRO A 48 11.00 -7.61 -7.26
C PRO A 48 10.52 -9.03 -6.95
N ARG A 49 9.70 -9.16 -5.91
CA ARG A 49 9.00 -10.41 -5.61
C ARG A 49 7.81 -10.55 -6.56
N ASP A 50 7.49 -11.78 -6.93
CA ASP A 50 6.15 -12.08 -7.43
C ASP A 50 5.22 -12.25 -6.22
N ILE A 51 4.20 -11.38 -6.14
CA ILE A 51 3.08 -11.47 -5.19
C ILE A 51 1.74 -11.71 -5.92
N GLY A 52 1.74 -11.71 -7.27
CA GLY A 52 0.55 -11.75 -8.11
C GLY A 52 -0.18 -10.40 -8.29
N ASP A 53 -0.77 -10.23 -9.48
CA ASP A 53 -1.42 -9.00 -9.93
C ASP A 53 -2.59 -8.56 -9.03
N ASN A 54 -3.37 -9.50 -8.49
CA ASN A 54 -4.54 -9.18 -7.67
C ASN A 54 -4.12 -8.72 -6.28
N THR A 55 -3.08 -9.32 -5.69
CA THR A 55 -2.48 -8.87 -4.44
C THR A 55 -1.85 -7.49 -4.58
N GLU A 56 -1.15 -7.22 -5.69
CA GLU A 56 -0.59 -5.89 -5.95
C GLU A 56 -1.67 -4.83 -6.18
N ALA A 57 -2.73 -5.16 -6.93
CA ALA A 57 -3.88 -4.30 -7.14
C ALA A 57 -4.67 -4.04 -5.85
N ALA A 58 -4.78 -5.04 -4.96
CA ALA A 58 -5.35 -4.88 -3.62
C ALA A 58 -4.52 -3.92 -2.78
N PHE A 59 -3.19 -4.09 -2.76
CA PHE A 59 -2.27 -3.22 -2.03
C PHE A 59 -2.39 -1.77 -2.51
N LYS A 60 -2.31 -1.52 -3.82
CA LYS A 60 -2.46 -0.17 -4.39
C LYS A 60 -3.85 0.42 -4.11
N ALA A 61 -4.91 -0.37 -4.22
CA ALA A 61 -6.27 0.10 -3.93
C ALA A 61 -6.42 0.54 -2.46
N ILE A 62 -5.95 -0.27 -1.50
CA ILE A 62 -6.04 0.05 -0.06
C ILE A 62 -5.10 1.21 0.29
N PHE A 63 -3.80 1.03 0.06
CA PHE A 63 -2.77 1.91 0.62
C PHE A 63 -2.54 3.17 -0.19
N GLU A 64 -2.45 3.06 -1.52
CA GLU A 64 -2.18 4.22 -2.40
C GLU A 64 -3.45 5.02 -2.63
N LYS A 65 -4.57 4.37 -2.96
CA LYS A 65 -5.83 5.06 -3.30
C LYS A 65 -6.78 5.28 -2.12
N GLY A 66 -6.57 4.63 -0.97
CA GLY A 66 -7.48 4.72 0.19
C GLY A 66 -8.86 4.11 -0.10
N ASN A 67 -8.92 3.13 -0.99
CA ASN A 67 -10.14 2.50 -1.48
C ASN A 67 -10.25 1.03 -1.05
N TYR A 68 -10.78 0.88 0.16
CA TYR A 68 -10.97 -0.38 0.86
C TYR A 68 -12.03 -1.27 0.17
N GLN A 69 -13.06 -0.67 -0.44
CA GLN A 69 -14.09 -1.43 -1.17
C GLN A 69 -13.52 -2.09 -2.44
N THR A 70 -12.66 -1.38 -3.19
CA THR A 70 -11.96 -1.97 -4.34
C THR A 70 -10.87 -2.94 -3.90
N GLY A 71 -10.14 -2.61 -2.82
CA GLY A 71 -9.15 -3.50 -2.21
C GLY A 71 -9.70 -4.88 -1.86
N GLN A 72 -10.85 -4.91 -1.16
CA GLN A 72 -11.56 -6.15 -0.82
C GLN A 72 -11.85 -7.04 -2.05
N LYS A 73 -12.34 -6.45 -3.16
CA LYS A 73 -12.64 -7.18 -4.40
C LYS A 73 -11.40 -7.75 -5.09
N TYR A 74 -10.25 -7.12 -4.91
CA TYR A 74 -8.97 -7.67 -5.39
C TYR A 74 -8.45 -8.75 -4.45
N LEU A 75 -8.60 -8.61 -3.13
CA LEU A 75 -8.24 -9.66 -2.17
C LEU A 75 -9.06 -10.93 -2.37
N GLU A 76 -10.36 -10.83 -2.65
CA GLU A 76 -11.22 -11.98 -2.98
C GLU A 76 -10.69 -12.74 -4.22
N GLN A 77 -10.16 -12.02 -5.21
CA GLN A 77 -9.53 -12.63 -6.38
C GLN A 77 -8.15 -13.21 -6.08
N ALA A 78 -7.31 -12.49 -5.33
CA ALA A 78 -5.99 -12.96 -4.89
C ALA A 78 -6.11 -14.27 -4.09
N ILE A 79 -7.01 -14.32 -3.11
CA ILE A 79 -7.25 -15.52 -2.28
C ILE A 79 -7.64 -16.75 -3.13
N SER A 80 -8.27 -16.54 -4.29
CA SER A 80 -8.66 -17.62 -5.22
C SER A 80 -7.64 -17.93 -6.31
N LYS A 81 -6.80 -16.97 -6.73
CA LYS A 81 -5.91 -17.08 -7.91
C LYS A 81 -4.42 -17.13 -7.55
N GLU A 82 -4.06 -16.59 -6.39
CA GLU A 82 -2.71 -16.43 -5.85
C GLU A 82 -2.62 -17.17 -4.49
N PRO A 83 -2.78 -18.51 -4.48
CA PRO A 83 -2.81 -19.28 -3.24
C PRO A 83 -1.43 -19.29 -2.57
N ASN A 84 -1.43 -19.21 -1.23
CA ASN A 84 -0.23 -19.10 -0.39
C ASN A 84 0.52 -17.76 -0.52
N GLU A 85 -0.15 -16.68 -0.94
CA GLU A 85 0.40 -15.33 -0.83
C GLU A 85 0.16 -14.75 0.58
N PRO A 86 1.20 -14.62 1.44
CA PRO A 86 1.01 -14.15 2.82
C PRO A 86 0.62 -12.67 2.92
N LEU A 87 0.94 -11.82 1.93
CA LEU A 87 0.53 -10.40 1.93
C LEU A 87 -0.98 -10.27 1.74
N ALA A 88 -1.57 -11.03 0.81
CA ALA A 88 -3.03 -11.07 0.62
C ALA A 88 -3.75 -11.51 1.90
N TYR A 89 -3.23 -12.53 2.58
CA TYR A 89 -3.80 -13.00 3.85
C TYR A 89 -3.63 -11.96 4.97
N ALA A 90 -2.49 -11.29 5.07
CA ALA A 90 -2.27 -10.22 6.04
C ALA A 90 -3.22 -9.03 5.81
N MET A 91 -3.36 -8.57 4.57
CA MET A 91 -4.30 -7.50 4.21
C MET A 91 -5.75 -7.89 4.52
N GLN A 92 -6.18 -9.12 4.21
CA GLN A 92 -7.53 -9.59 4.53
C GLN A 92 -7.79 -9.64 6.04
N ALA A 93 -6.80 -10.07 6.84
CA ALA A 93 -6.89 -10.02 8.29
C ALA A 93 -6.97 -8.57 8.81
N SER A 94 -6.18 -7.64 8.28
CA SER A 94 -6.26 -6.21 8.64
C SER A 94 -7.61 -5.58 8.29
N LEU A 95 -8.19 -5.91 7.13
CA LEU A 95 -9.55 -5.45 6.77
C LEU A 95 -10.60 -6.03 7.73
N ALA A 96 -10.49 -7.32 8.08
CA ALA A 96 -11.39 -7.95 9.03
C ALA A 96 -11.32 -7.30 10.42
N TYR A 97 -10.13 -6.91 10.90
CA TYR A 97 -9.97 -6.13 12.13
C TYR A 97 -10.71 -4.78 12.07
N LEU A 98 -10.54 -4.01 10.99
CA LEU A 98 -11.21 -2.71 10.79
C LEU A 98 -12.74 -2.84 10.72
N ASN A 99 -13.23 -3.96 10.16
CA ASN A 99 -14.65 -4.28 10.02
C ASN A 99 -15.23 -5.01 11.25
N GLN A 100 -14.42 -5.25 12.30
CA GLN A 100 -14.79 -6.01 13.51
C GLN A 100 -15.19 -7.48 13.26
N ASP A 101 -14.83 -8.04 12.11
CA ASP A 101 -15.03 -9.45 11.77
C ASP A 101 -13.96 -10.32 12.45
N SER A 102 -14.28 -10.77 13.66
CA SER A 102 -13.40 -11.58 14.49
C SER A 102 -13.17 -13.02 13.97
N ALA A 103 -14.00 -13.49 13.02
CA ALA A 103 -13.87 -14.84 12.45
C ALA A 103 -12.91 -14.81 11.23
N THR A 104 -13.11 -13.85 10.33
CA THR A 104 -12.18 -13.63 9.21
C THR A 104 -10.81 -13.18 9.71
N LEU A 105 -10.75 -12.34 10.74
CA LEU A 105 -9.50 -11.93 11.38
C LEU A 105 -8.70 -13.15 11.87
N GLU A 106 -9.29 -14.04 12.68
CA GLU A 106 -8.59 -15.25 13.16
C GLU A 106 -8.14 -16.14 11.99
N SER A 107 -9.05 -16.44 11.06
CA SER A 107 -8.79 -17.33 9.94
C SER A 107 -7.61 -16.85 9.07
N TYR A 108 -7.58 -15.56 8.72
CA TYR A 108 -6.51 -15.01 7.89
C TYR A 108 -5.23 -14.68 8.67
N SER A 109 -5.30 -14.42 9.98
CA SER A 109 -4.10 -14.38 10.84
C SER A 109 -3.37 -15.72 10.84
N ALA A 110 -4.11 -16.81 11.06
CA ALA A 110 -3.57 -18.17 11.05
C ALA A 110 -3.06 -18.57 9.66
N LYS A 111 -3.76 -18.23 8.57
CA LYS A 111 -3.27 -18.45 7.19
C LYS A 111 -1.97 -17.70 6.92
N THR A 112 -1.86 -16.44 7.35
CA THR A 112 -0.64 -15.63 7.20
C THR A 112 0.54 -16.33 7.88
N LEU A 113 0.40 -16.67 9.16
CA LEU A 113 1.45 -17.33 9.93
C LEU A 113 1.84 -18.70 9.37
N ASN A 114 0.86 -19.56 9.08
CA ASN A 114 1.11 -20.92 8.55
C ASN A 114 1.77 -20.91 7.17
N THR A 115 1.44 -19.92 6.34
CA THR A 115 2.07 -19.71 5.03
C THR A 115 3.51 -19.25 5.20
N ALA A 116 3.73 -18.25 6.07
CA ALA A 116 5.04 -17.71 6.38
C ALA A 116 6.00 -18.77 6.97
N GLN A 117 5.53 -19.61 7.88
CA GLN A 117 6.32 -20.69 8.47
C GLN A 117 6.82 -21.71 7.43
N LYS A 118 6.00 -22.06 6.43
CA LYS A 118 6.42 -22.93 5.31
C LYS A 118 7.46 -22.23 4.44
N LEU A 119 7.26 -20.93 4.19
CA LEU A 119 8.11 -20.09 3.37
C LEU A 119 9.51 -19.87 3.95
N ILE A 120 9.70 -19.93 5.28
CA ILE A 120 11.02 -19.76 5.94
C ILE A 120 12.11 -20.66 5.35
N SER A 121 11.76 -21.85 4.83
CA SER A 121 12.74 -22.79 4.27
C SER A 121 13.26 -22.42 2.88
N SER A 122 12.51 -21.63 2.10
CA SER A 122 12.85 -21.26 0.71
C SER A 122 13.10 -19.76 0.53
N ASP A 123 12.38 -18.90 1.26
CA ASP A 123 12.64 -17.47 1.42
C ASP A 123 12.64 -17.13 2.91
N PRO A 124 13.80 -17.25 3.59
CA PRO A 124 13.91 -16.97 5.02
C PRO A 124 13.59 -15.51 5.37
N LEU A 125 13.85 -14.55 4.47
CA LEU A 125 13.58 -13.13 4.71
C LEU A 125 12.06 -12.88 4.76
N ARG A 126 11.35 -13.25 3.69
CA ARG A 126 9.89 -13.09 3.58
C ARG A 126 9.14 -13.98 4.56
N GLY A 127 9.61 -15.22 4.77
CA GLY A 127 9.04 -16.15 5.72
C GLY A 127 9.11 -15.65 7.17
N ASN A 128 10.24 -15.07 7.59
CA ASN A 128 10.33 -14.46 8.92
C ASN A 128 9.49 -13.17 9.01
N LEU A 129 9.54 -12.29 7.99
CA LEU A 129 8.74 -11.06 7.95
C LEU A 129 7.23 -11.33 8.12
N TYR A 130 6.68 -12.29 7.37
CA TYR A 130 5.26 -12.63 7.49
C TYR A 130 4.92 -13.49 8.70
N ALA A 131 5.89 -14.19 9.31
CA ALA A 131 5.67 -14.85 10.61
C ALA A 131 5.52 -13.80 11.73
N ALA A 132 6.29 -12.72 11.67
CA ALA A 132 6.11 -11.58 12.56
C ALA A 132 4.73 -10.92 12.37
N VAL A 133 4.33 -10.63 11.12
CA VAL A 133 2.99 -10.09 10.82
C VAL A 133 1.88 -11.03 11.31
N GLY A 134 2.01 -12.34 11.08
CA GLY A 134 1.07 -13.35 11.55
C GLY A 134 0.90 -13.35 13.08
N HIS A 135 2.00 -13.35 13.83
CA HIS A 135 1.95 -13.25 15.30
C HIS A 135 1.39 -11.93 15.80
N PHE A 136 1.66 -10.81 15.13
CA PHE A 136 1.06 -9.51 15.47
C PHE A 136 -0.47 -9.55 15.33
N LEU A 137 -0.96 -10.11 14.22
CA LEU A 137 -2.40 -10.29 13.96
C LEU A 137 -3.05 -11.28 14.94
N GLU A 138 -2.39 -12.39 15.31
CA GLU A 138 -2.84 -13.26 16.41
C GLU A 138 -2.93 -12.50 17.75
N GLY A 139 -2.01 -11.57 18.01
CA GLY A 139 -2.08 -10.66 19.16
C GLY A 139 -3.35 -9.80 19.14
N ALA A 140 -3.75 -9.30 17.97
CA ALA A 140 -5.01 -8.58 17.80
C ALA A 140 -6.24 -9.49 18.01
N VAL A 141 -6.24 -10.73 17.49
CA VAL A 141 -7.30 -11.73 17.75
C VAL A 141 -7.51 -11.93 19.26
N ILE A 142 -6.41 -12.12 20.00
CA ILE A 142 -6.42 -12.31 21.46
C ILE A 142 -7.04 -11.11 22.16
N LEU A 143 -6.62 -9.88 21.84
CA LEU A 143 -7.15 -8.67 22.46
C LEU A 143 -8.63 -8.42 22.13
N THR A 144 -9.04 -8.70 20.89
CA THR A 144 -10.44 -8.58 20.47
C THR A 144 -11.37 -9.59 21.16
N ARG A 145 -10.89 -10.82 21.44
CA ARG A 145 -11.70 -11.88 22.07
C ARG A 145 -11.70 -11.86 23.59
N GLU A 146 -10.53 -11.65 24.19
CA GLU A 146 -10.32 -11.78 25.63
C GLU A 146 -10.33 -10.43 26.36
N GLY A 147 -10.36 -9.33 25.62
CA GLY A 147 -10.21 -7.98 26.14
C GLY A 147 -8.81 -7.69 26.68
N THR A 148 -8.57 -6.45 27.09
CA THR A 148 -7.24 -6.00 27.51
C THR A 148 -6.73 -6.73 28.76
N VAL A 149 -7.60 -7.01 29.75
CA VAL A 149 -7.18 -7.58 31.05
C VAL A 149 -6.64 -9.00 30.90
N SER A 150 -7.41 -9.90 30.27
CA SER A 150 -7.00 -11.30 30.08
C SER A 150 -6.08 -11.48 28.87
N GLY A 151 -6.28 -10.67 27.82
CA GLY A 151 -5.54 -10.77 26.57
C GLY A 151 -4.14 -10.15 26.58
N ALA A 152 -3.89 -9.08 27.34
CA ALA A 152 -2.61 -8.36 27.26
C ALA A 152 -1.35 -9.22 27.55
N PRO A 153 -1.32 -10.10 28.57
CA PRO A 153 -0.15 -10.96 28.81
C PRO A 153 0.13 -11.93 27.64
N LYS A 154 -0.94 -12.45 27.01
CA LYS A 154 -0.87 -13.33 25.84
C LYS A 154 -0.43 -12.56 24.58
N ALA A 155 -0.98 -11.36 24.37
CA ALA A 155 -0.58 -10.47 23.28
C ALA A 155 0.89 -10.02 23.41
N LEU A 156 1.37 -9.73 24.62
CA LEU A 156 2.79 -9.47 24.90
C LEU A 156 3.67 -10.70 24.62
N SER A 157 3.14 -11.90 24.82
CA SER A 157 3.82 -13.13 24.39
C SER A 157 3.93 -13.25 22.87
N ARG A 158 2.90 -12.84 22.12
CA ARG A 158 2.98 -12.76 20.66
C ARG A 158 3.96 -11.68 20.21
N LEU A 159 3.94 -10.50 20.82
CA LEU A 159 4.86 -9.40 20.50
C LEU A 159 6.35 -9.81 20.64
N ARG A 160 6.70 -10.68 21.60
CA ARG A 160 8.06 -11.25 21.69
C ARG A 160 8.44 -12.11 20.48
N GLU A 161 7.51 -12.89 19.95
CA GLU A 161 7.72 -13.66 18.71
C GLU A 161 7.76 -12.75 17.47
N VAL A 162 7.01 -11.64 17.45
CA VAL A 162 7.10 -10.59 16.41
C VAL A 162 8.54 -10.07 16.30
N TYR A 163 9.13 -9.59 17.40
CA TYR A 163 10.52 -9.10 17.41
C TYR A 163 11.53 -10.18 17.00
N LYS A 164 11.46 -11.36 17.61
CA LYS A 164 12.32 -12.53 17.27
C LYS A 164 12.32 -12.89 15.79
N HIS A 165 11.19 -12.70 15.09
CA HIS A 165 11.10 -12.93 13.65
C HIS A 165 11.58 -11.71 12.83
N LEU A 166 11.30 -10.48 13.25
CA LEU A 166 11.83 -9.28 12.61
C LEU A 166 13.36 -9.18 12.70
N ASP A 167 13.96 -9.61 13.80
CA ASP A 167 15.42 -9.62 13.98
C ASP A 167 16.09 -10.66 13.07
N LYS A 168 15.45 -11.82 12.84
CA LYS A 168 15.89 -12.81 11.85
C LYS A 168 15.80 -12.28 10.42
N ALA A 169 14.75 -11.53 10.09
CA ALA A 169 14.61 -10.88 8.80
C ALA A 169 15.69 -9.79 8.59
N GLU A 170 15.92 -8.96 9.62
CA GLU A 170 16.93 -7.89 9.60
C GLU A 170 18.36 -8.43 9.48
N ALA A 171 18.66 -9.57 10.11
CA ALA A 171 19.95 -10.25 9.96
C ALA A 171 20.22 -10.78 8.54
N ILE A 172 19.20 -10.91 7.69
CA ILE A 172 19.33 -11.33 6.29
C ILE A 172 19.41 -10.12 5.35
N SER A 173 18.54 -9.12 5.55
CA SER A 173 18.50 -7.90 4.73
C SER A 173 18.09 -6.70 5.57
N PRO A 174 19.04 -5.99 6.21
CA PRO A 174 18.74 -4.89 7.13
C PRO A 174 18.17 -3.65 6.43
N GLU A 175 18.35 -3.55 5.11
CA GLU A 175 17.87 -2.46 4.26
C GLU A 175 16.63 -2.86 3.43
N ASP A 176 15.95 -3.98 3.74
CA ASP A 176 14.75 -4.36 2.98
C ASP A 176 13.60 -3.34 3.19
N PRO A 177 12.98 -2.82 2.10
CA PRO A 177 11.96 -1.76 2.16
C PRO A 177 10.70 -2.12 2.95
N GLU A 178 10.27 -3.38 2.87
CA GLU A 178 9.05 -3.88 3.50
C GLU A 178 9.28 -4.13 4.99
N LEU A 179 10.42 -4.73 5.33
CA LEU A 179 10.87 -4.92 6.71
C LEU A 179 10.97 -3.59 7.45
N ASN A 180 11.63 -2.59 6.86
CA ASN A 180 11.84 -1.31 7.50
C ASN A 180 10.55 -0.49 7.60
N LEU A 181 9.62 -0.65 6.65
CA LEU A 181 8.27 -0.09 6.77
C LEU A 181 7.54 -0.68 7.98
N ILE A 182 7.50 -2.02 8.09
CA ILE A 182 6.80 -2.71 9.18
C ILE A 182 7.43 -2.40 10.54
N LYS A 183 8.78 -2.50 10.67
CA LYS A 183 9.49 -2.15 11.91
C LYS A 183 9.23 -0.69 12.29
N GLY A 184 9.41 0.26 11.36
CA GLY A 184 9.21 1.68 11.61
C GLY A 184 7.79 2.03 12.09
N TYR A 185 6.76 1.50 11.43
CA TYR A 185 5.37 1.71 11.86
C TYR A 185 5.06 1.09 13.24
N MET A 186 5.59 -0.11 13.52
CA MET A 186 5.45 -0.76 14.82
C MET A 186 6.14 0.04 15.93
N ASP A 187 7.40 0.45 15.71
CA ASP A 187 8.20 1.18 16.69
C ASP A 187 7.56 2.55 17.02
N LEU A 188 7.00 3.24 16.02
CA LEU A 188 6.20 4.47 16.19
C LEU A 188 4.94 4.25 17.02
N MET A 189 4.13 3.23 16.68
CA MET A 189 2.90 2.91 17.41
C MET A 189 3.18 2.58 18.89
N LEU A 190 4.29 1.89 19.15
CA LEU A 190 4.72 1.56 20.51
C LEU A 190 5.31 2.77 21.24
N ALA A 191 6.04 3.67 20.57
CA ALA A 191 6.66 4.84 21.20
C ALA A 191 5.65 5.84 21.78
N VAL A 192 4.44 5.90 21.21
CA VAL A 192 3.33 6.71 21.74
C VAL A 192 2.80 6.18 23.07
N ASN A 193 2.95 4.88 23.34
CA ASN A 193 2.30 4.18 24.46
C ASN A 193 3.27 3.55 25.47
N LEU A 194 4.55 3.38 25.10
CA LEU A 194 5.59 2.71 25.89
C LEU A 194 6.91 3.50 25.81
N PRO A 195 7.63 3.72 26.92
CA PRO A 195 8.83 4.54 26.97
C PRO A 195 10.09 3.86 26.41
N PHE A 196 9.94 2.77 25.64
CA PHE A 196 11.04 1.89 25.23
C PHE A 196 11.56 2.13 23.80
N THR A 197 10.80 2.83 22.95
CA THR A 197 11.19 3.13 21.56
C THR A 197 11.34 4.64 21.35
N ASN A 198 12.39 5.04 20.63
CA ASN A 198 12.64 6.45 20.29
C ASN A 198 11.96 6.78 18.95
N PRO A 199 10.95 7.67 18.91
CA PRO A 199 10.27 8.06 17.67
C PRO A 199 11.22 8.53 16.56
N GLN A 200 12.32 9.20 16.92
CA GLN A 200 13.30 9.72 15.95
C GLN A 200 14.06 8.59 15.24
N GLN A 201 14.40 7.51 15.95
CA GLN A 201 15.05 6.34 15.34
C GLN A 201 14.11 5.59 14.39
N ALA A 202 12.82 5.52 14.74
CA ALA A 202 11.80 4.93 13.86
C ALA A 202 11.55 5.79 12.61
N ILE A 203 11.55 7.12 12.75
CA ILE A 203 11.50 8.06 11.60
C ILE A 203 12.72 7.85 10.69
N GLU A 204 13.94 7.88 11.23
CA GLU A 204 15.17 7.69 10.44
C GLU A 204 15.23 6.34 9.72
N ARG A 205 14.70 5.27 10.34
CA ARG A 205 14.55 3.95 9.71
C ARG A 205 13.61 4.03 8.51
N LEU A 206 12.46 4.68 8.66
CA LEU A 206 11.49 4.87 7.58
C LEU A 206 12.09 5.69 6.43
N GLU A 207 12.81 6.78 6.73
CA GLU A 207 13.41 7.66 5.71
C GLU A 207 14.49 6.98 4.86
N LYS A 208 15.37 6.19 5.49
CA LYS A 208 16.55 5.64 4.83
C LYS A 208 16.25 4.34 4.09
N ASN A 209 15.47 3.46 4.72
CA ASN A 209 15.44 2.04 4.37
C ASN A 209 14.06 1.50 4.01
N ALA A 210 12.97 2.27 4.11
CA ALA A 210 11.62 1.78 3.90
C ALA A 210 11.00 2.21 2.56
N GLY A 211 9.93 1.53 2.14
CA GLY A 211 9.13 1.93 0.99
C GLY A 211 7.76 1.24 0.96
N PRO A 212 6.87 1.58 0.03
CA PRO A 212 6.97 2.68 -0.94
C PRO A 212 6.92 4.08 -0.30
N GLU A 213 7.48 5.07 -1.00
CA GLU A 213 7.73 6.42 -0.47
C GLU A 213 6.48 7.13 0.06
N TYR A 214 5.30 6.90 -0.52
CA TYR A 214 4.06 7.51 -0.03
C TYR A 214 3.61 6.96 1.34
N LEU A 215 3.90 5.68 1.64
CA LEU A 215 3.67 5.10 2.96
C LEU A 215 4.71 5.57 3.97
N VAL A 216 5.98 5.67 3.56
CA VAL A 216 7.05 6.28 4.38
C VAL A 216 6.66 7.69 4.82
N ASN A 217 6.32 8.55 3.84
CA ASN A 217 5.88 9.92 4.09
C ASN A 217 4.59 9.96 4.96
N ARG A 218 3.63 9.07 4.74
CA ARG A 218 2.41 8.97 5.58
C ARG A 218 2.74 8.59 7.03
N GLY A 219 3.63 7.62 7.27
CA GLY A 219 4.03 7.17 8.60
C GLY A 219 4.77 8.25 9.38
N ILE A 220 5.71 8.94 8.73
CA ILE A 220 6.47 10.04 9.34
C ILE A 220 5.56 11.25 9.64
N ALA A 221 4.60 11.55 8.77
CA ALA A 221 3.60 12.60 9.04
C ALA A 221 2.74 12.29 10.27
N ILE A 222 2.34 11.03 10.47
CA ILE A 222 1.65 10.55 11.69
C ILE A 222 2.56 10.75 12.92
N ALA A 223 3.83 10.32 12.84
CA ALA A 223 4.80 10.48 13.93
C ALA A 223 4.94 11.94 14.36
N TYR A 224 5.17 12.87 13.41
CA TYR A 224 5.33 14.28 13.73
C TYR A 224 4.02 14.94 14.20
N ARG A 225 2.84 14.49 13.74
CA ARG A 225 1.54 14.93 14.28
C ARG A 225 1.44 14.59 15.76
N ASP A 226 1.79 13.37 16.14
CA ASP A 226 1.64 12.84 17.50
C ASP A 226 2.69 13.44 18.45
N LEU A 227 3.90 13.73 17.93
CA LEU A 227 4.92 14.56 18.57
C LEU A 227 4.57 16.06 18.64
N LYS A 228 3.41 16.49 18.12
CA LYS A 228 2.93 17.90 18.05
C LYS A 228 3.86 18.83 17.26
N ASN A 229 4.71 18.27 16.39
CA ASN A 229 5.55 18.99 15.44
C ASN A 229 4.80 19.16 14.10
N TYR A 230 3.72 19.93 14.13
CA TYR A 230 2.83 20.12 12.98
C TYR A 230 3.55 20.65 11.72
N PRO A 231 4.53 21.57 11.78
CA PRO A 231 5.26 22.00 10.59
C PRO A 231 5.96 20.87 9.83
N GLN A 232 6.62 19.94 10.55
CA GLN A 232 7.20 18.75 9.90
C GLN A 232 6.11 17.80 9.42
N ALA A 233 5.06 17.56 10.22
CA ALA A 233 3.95 16.71 9.80
C ALA A 233 3.30 17.17 8.47
N LEU A 234 3.17 18.49 8.26
CA LEU A 234 2.71 19.08 7.01
C LEU A 234 3.64 18.80 5.83
N VAL A 235 4.97 18.90 6.02
CA VAL A 235 5.94 18.59 4.96
C VAL A 235 5.81 17.14 4.48
N TYR A 236 5.70 16.18 5.39
CA TYR A 236 5.61 14.77 5.01
C TYR A 236 4.23 14.39 4.46
N VAL A 237 3.11 14.91 4.99
CA VAL A 237 1.79 14.63 4.38
C VAL A 237 1.68 15.26 2.98
N ASP A 238 2.33 16.40 2.72
CA ASP A 238 2.37 17.01 1.40
C ASP A 238 3.28 16.26 0.41
N ARG A 239 4.34 15.59 0.88
CA ARG A 239 5.08 14.62 0.06
C ARG A 239 4.23 13.40 -0.28
N ALA A 240 3.52 12.82 0.70
CA ALA A 240 2.61 11.71 0.47
C ALA A 240 1.51 12.07 -0.55
N LEU A 241 0.90 13.26 -0.42
CA LEU A 241 -0.12 13.78 -1.35
C LEU A 241 0.41 14.08 -2.75
N LYS A 242 1.71 14.30 -2.96
CA LYS A 242 2.25 14.43 -4.34
C LYS A 242 2.24 13.11 -5.09
N ILE A 243 2.40 11.99 -4.38
CA ILE A 243 2.48 10.63 -4.96
C ILE A 243 1.09 9.99 -5.00
N ALA A 244 0.32 10.15 -3.93
CA ALA A 244 -1.03 9.63 -3.76
C ALA A 244 -2.07 10.78 -3.62
N PRO A 245 -2.22 11.65 -4.65
CA PRO A 245 -3.01 12.89 -4.54
C PRO A 245 -4.49 12.67 -4.27
N ASP A 246 -5.01 11.50 -4.60
CA ASP A 246 -6.43 11.16 -4.48
C ASP A 246 -6.80 10.47 -3.16
N ASN A 247 -5.86 10.18 -2.27
CA ASN A 247 -6.09 9.34 -1.10
C ASN A 247 -6.89 10.09 0.00
N PRO A 248 -8.12 9.66 0.33
CA PRO A 248 -8.94 10.33 1.35
C PRO A 248 -8.35 10.29 2.76
N GLU A 249 -7.52 9.29 3.09
CA GLU A 249 -6.87 9.21 4.39
C GLU A 249 -5.74 10.25 4.52
N LEU A 250 -5.10 10.64 3.41
CA LEU A 250 -4.10 11.72 3.41
C LEU A 250 -4.74 13.10 3.54
N TYR A 251 -5.90 13.32 2.92
CA TYR A 251 -6.72 14.52 3.18
C TYR A 251 -7.10 14.61 4.66
N TYR A 252 -7.60 13.51 5.23
CA TYR A 252 -7.96 13.42 6.64
C TYR A 252 -6.76 13.68 7.56
N LEU A 253 -5.60 13.06 7.30
CA LEU A 253 -4.37 13.28 8.06
C LEU A 253 -3.94 14.76 8.02
N LYS A 254 -3.94 15.38 6.83
CA LYS A 254 -3.62 16.81 6.69
C LYS A 254 -4.64 17.70 7.41
N ALA A 255 -5.93 17.35 7.36
CA ALA A 255 -6.98 18.04 8.10
C ALA A 255 -6.75 18.00 9.62
N GLN A 256 -6.39 16.84 10.18
CA GLN A 256 -6.05 16.71 11.60
C GLN A 256 -4.85 17.59 11.98
N ILE A 257 -3.76 17.54 11.20
CA ILE A 257 -2.54 18.31 11.45
C ILE A 257 -2.86 19.81 11.43
N LEU A 258 -3.54 20.30 10.39
CA LEU A 258 -3.94 21.71 10.28
C LEU A 258 -4.88 22.12 11.41
N ARG A 259 -5.83 21.28 11.83
CA ARG A 259 -6.75 21.60 12.93
C ARG A 259 -5.99 21.78 14.26
N GLU A 260 -5.09 20.87 14.62
CA GLU A 260 -4.35 20.99 15.88
C GLU A 260 -3.34 22.14 15.85
N GLN A 261 -2.75 22.44 14.69
CA GLN A 261 -1.92 23.63 14.52
C GLN A 261 -2.76 24.92 14.62
N ALA A 262 -3.92 24.98 13.96
CA ALA A 262 -4.83 26.11 13.98
C ALA A 262 -5.32 26.42 15.41
N LYS A 263 -5.68 25.40 16.21
CA LYS A 263 -6.00 25.56 17.64
C LYS A 263 -4.83 26.17 18.42
N LYS A 264 -3.60 25.68 18.21
CA LYS A 264 -2.39 26.14 18.90
C LYS A 264 -2.01 27.58 18.53
N GLN A 265 -2.30 28.00 17.29
CA GLN A 265 -1.96 29.31 16.74
C GLN A 265 -3.15 30.30 16.77
N GLN A 266 -4.34 29.86 17.19
CA GLN A 266 -5.60 30.60 17.12
C GLN A 266 -5.90 31.13 15.69
N ASP A 267 -5.59 30.32 14.67
CA ASP A 267 -5.70 30.69 13.26
C ASP A 267 -7.03 30.20 12.63
N PRO A 268 -8.02 31.09 12.38
CA PRO A 268 -9.29 30.70 11.77
C PRO A 268 -9.17 30.36 10.28
N GLN A 269 -8.17 30.89 9.55
CA GLN A 269 -7.97 30.57 8.14
C GLN A 269 -7.44 29.13 7.99
N MET A 270 -6.48 28.74 8.82
CA MET A 270 -5.97 27.38 8.89
C MET A 270 -7.05 26.38 9.37
N MET A 271 -7.91 26.80 10.30
CA MET A 271 -9.07 26.00 10.72
C MET A 271 -10.06 25.77 9.56
N GLN A 272 -10.30 26.78 8.71
CA GLN A 272 -11.13 26.65 7.51
C GLN A 272 -10.48 25.76 6.43
N GLN A 273 -9.15 25.78 6.30
CA GLN A 273 -8.42 24.83 5.45
C GLN A 273 -8.58 23.38 5.94
N ALA A 274 -8.47 23.15 7.26
CA ALA A 274 -8.73 21.84 7.85
C ALA A 274 -10.16 21.35 7.57
N LEU A 275 -11.17 22.21 7.74
CA LEU A 275 -12.57 21.88 7.40
C LEU A 275 -12.75 21.50 5.92
N THR A 276 -12.07 22.21 5.01
CA THR A 276 -12.08 21.89 3.57
C THR A 276 -11.54 20.49 3.29
N LEU A 277 -10.42 20.11 3.92
CA LEU A 277 -9.80 18.79 3.76
C LEU A 277 -10.62 17.66 4.41
N PHE A 278 -11.27 17.90 5.55
CA PHE A 278 -12.24 16.94 6.12
C PHE A 278 -13.39 16.68 5.12
N ASN A 279 -13.91 17.72 4.48
CA ASN A 279 -14.97 17.57 3.47
C ASN A 279 -14.47 16.82 2.21
N GLN A 280 -13.22 17.03 1.78
CA GLN A 280 -12.59 16.28 0.68
C GLN A 280 -12.42 14.78 1.01
N ALA A 281 -12.05 14.44 2.24
CA ALA A 281 -12.02 13.04 2.70
C ALA A 281 -13.43 12.41 2.68
N LEU A 282 -14.43 13.12 3.22
CA LEU A 282 -15.82 12.66 3.27
C LEU A 282 -16.51 12.57 1.90
N ALA A 283 -16.07 13.33 0.90
CA ALA A 283 -16.53 13.17 -0.49
C ALA A 283 -16.24 11.77 -1.05
N LYS A 284 -15.23 11.07 -0.50
CA LYS A 284 -14.87 9.68 -0.86
C LYS A 284 -15.29 8.66 0.20
N LYS A 285 -16.23 8.98 1.09
CA LYS A 285 -16.61 8.11 2.23
C LYS A 285 -17.05 6.68 1.86
N SER A 286 -17.55 6.45 0.64
CA SER A 286 -17.88 5.10 0.14
C SER A 286 -16.65 4.19 -0.04
N GLN A 287 -15.46 4.77 -0.10
CA GLN A 287 -14.18 4.07 -0.25
C GLN A 287 -13.58 3.65 1.10
N LEU A 288 -14.08 4.20 2.22
CA LEU A 288 -13.49 4.09 3.56
C LEU A 288 -14.25 3.10 4.46
N PRO A 289 -13.60 2.52 5.49
CA PRO A 289 -14.27 1.76 6.54
C PRO A 289 -15.28 2.64 7.31
N ALA A 290 -16.43 2.07 7.66
CA ALA A 290 -17.52 2.82 8.33
C ALA A 290 -17.12 3.41 9.70
N SER A 291 -16.19 2.78 10.40
CA SER A 291 -15.57 3.28 11.64
C SER A 291 -14.79 4.58 11.40
N LEU A 292 -13.95 4.60 10.35
CA LEU A 292 -13.17 5.77 9.95
C LEU A 292 -14.09 6.91 9.46
N VAL A 293 -15.13 6.62 8.68
CA VAL A 293 -16.10 7.65 8.25
C VAL A 293 -16.72 8.37 9.45
N LYS A 294 -17.19 7.63 10.46
CA LYS A 294 -17.75 8.21 11.70
C LYS A 294 -16.73 9.07 12.46
N GLN A 295 -15.46 8.67 12.48
CA GLN A 295 -14.39 9.44 13.11
C GLN A 295 -14.15 10.76 12.36
N ILE A 296 -14.04 10.73 11.03
CA ILE A 296 -13.88 11.92 10.20
C ILE A 296 -15.08 12.86 10.37
N GLU A 297 -16.31 12.36 10.35
CA GLU A 297 -17.54 13.16 10.58
C GLU A 297 -17.53 13.83 11.96
N SER A 298 -17.15 13.11 13.03
CA SER A 298 -17.06 13.71 14.37
C SER A 298 -15.99 14.79 14.48
N GLU A 299 -14.82 14.58 13.84
CA GLU A 299 -13.74 15.57 13.83
C GLU A 299 -14.06 16.80 12.97
N GLN A 300 -14.78 16.62 11.87
CA GLN A 300 -15.32 17.68 11.01
C GLN A 300 -16.32 18.57 11.76
N GLN A 301 -17.24 17.95 12.53
CA GLN A 301 -18.20 18.67 13.35
C GLN A 301 -17.52 19.52 14.44
N ARG A 302 -16.56 18.94 15.17
CA ARG A 302 -15.75 19.67 16.17
C ARG A 302 -14.96 20.82 15.54
N THR A 303 -14.44 20.65 14.33
CA THR A 303 -13.74 21.72 13.58
C THR A 303 -14.69 22.86 13.23
N THR A 304 -15.91 22.53 12.80
CA THR A 304 -16.97 23.51 12.50
C THR A 304 -17.43 24.26 13.74
N GLN A 305 -17.40 23.63 14.92
CA GLN A 305 -17.71 24.28 16.21
C GLN A 305 -16.61 25.27 16.62
N ASN A 306 -15.33 24.96 16.40
CA ASN A 306 -14.20 25.85 16.73
C ASN A 306 -14.07 27.08 15.81
N LEU A 307 -14.91 27.19 14.77
CA LEU A 307 -14.99 28.34 13.85
C LEU A 307 -16.11 29.33 14.22
N LYS A 308 -16.91 29.02 15.24
CA LYS A 308 -18.03 29.85 15.73
C LYS A 308 -17.68 30.57 17.03
#